data_AF-I3S0V4-F1
#
_entry.id   AF-I3S0V4-F1
#
_cell.length_a   1.000
_cell.length_b   1.000
_cell.length_c   1.000
_cell.angle_alpha   90.00
_cell.angle_beta   90.00
_cell.angle_gamma   90.00
#
_symmetry.space_group_name_H-M   'P 1'
#
loop_
_entity.id
_entity.type
_entity.pdbx_description
1 polymer ?
#
loop_
_entity_poly.entity_id
_entity_poly.type
_entity_poly.pdbx_seq_one_letter_code
_entity_poly.pdbx_strand_id
1 'polypeptide(L)'
;MFCALLCLSFIMGPSFMFMLYGIPYLIFVVWLDFVTYLHHHGYKQKLPWYRGKEWDYLRGGLTTVDRDYGWVNNIHHDIGTHVIHHLFPQIPHYHLVEATQAAKPVLGKYYREPEKSGPFPLHLIKYFQRSISQDHFVSETGDIVFYQTDPLLLKNSCLNNNKTH
;
A
#
# COMPACT_ATOMS: atom_id res chain seq x y z
N MET A 1 2.08 -21.17 -22.98
CA MET A 1 2.98 -20.14 -22.40
C MET A 1 4.12 -20.77 -21.60
N PHE A 2 3.85 -21.52 -20.53
CA PHE A 2 4.89 -22.14 -19.69
C PHE A 2 5.86 -23.06 -20.46
N CYS A 3 5.34 -24.01 -21.25
CA CYS A 3 6.21 -24.90 -22.05
C CYS A 3 7.05 -24.15 -23.10
N ALA A 4 6.55 -23.02 -23.62
CA ALA A 4 7.30 -22.18 -24.55
C ALA A 4 8.45 -21.45 -23.84
N LEU A 5 8.21 -20.89 -22.65
CA LEU A 5 9.25 -20.25 -21.83
C LEU A 5 10.31 -21.26 -21.34
N LEU A 6 9.91 -22.50 -21.03
CA LEU A 6 10.84 -23.57 -20.71
C LEU A 6 11.70 -23.95 -21.92
N CYS A 7 11.08 -24.16 -23.10
CA CYS A 7 11.81 -24.46 -24.33
C CYS A 7 12.79 -23.33 -24.68
N LEU A 8 12.36 -22.07 -24.61
CA LEU A 8 13.22 -20.90 -24.81
C LEU A 8 14.34 -20.80 -23.76
N SER A 9 14.11 -21.22 -22.52
CA SER A 9 15.17 -21.32 -21.49
C SER A 9 16.27 -22.31 -21.88
N PHE A 10 15.92 -23.43 -22.52
CA PHE A 10 16.92 -24.38 -23.03
C PHE A 10 17.63 -23.88 -24.30
N ILE A 11 16.97 -23.08 -25.14
CA ILE A 11 17.54 -22.55 -26.39
C ILE A 11 18.41 -21.31 -26.15
N MET A 12 17.90 -20.33 -25.41
CA MET A 12 18.50 -19.01 -25.18
C MET A 12 19.31 -18.94 -23.88
N GLY A 13 19.18 -19.95 -23.02
CA GLY A 13 19.83 -20.03 -21.72
C GLY A 13 18.93 -19.53 -20.58
N PRO A 14 18.94 -20.21 -19.41
CA PRO A 14 18.07 -19.87 -18.29
C PRO A 14 18.39 -18.51 -17.68
N SER A 15 19.66 -18.08 -17.68
CA SER A 15 20.08 -16.77 -17.17
C SER A 15 19.45 -15.63 -17.97
N PHE A 16 19.51 -15.71 -19.31
CA PHE A 16 18.91 -14.73 -20.20
C PHE A 16 17.39 -14.64 -19.97
N MET A 17 16.72 -15.78 -19.88
CA MET A 17 15.28 -15.81 -19.60
C MET A 17 14.93 -15.25 -18.22
N PHE A 18 15.74 -15.52 -17.20
CA PHE A 18 15.56 -14.98 -15.86
C PHE A 18 15.74 -13.45 -15.82
N MET A 19 16.74 -12.91 -16.51
CA MET A 19 16.93 -11.46 -16.58
C MET A 19 15.80 -10.78 -17.37
N LEU A 20 15.30 -11.41 -18.44
CA LEU A 20 14.26 -10.84 -19.29
C LEU A 20 12.85 -10.92 -18.68
N TYR A 21 12.53 -12.01 -17.99
CA TYR A 21 11.17 -12.24 -17.46
C TYR A 21 11.14 -12.30 -15.93
N GLY A 22 12.11 -12.97 -15.31
CA GLY A 22 12.14 -13.16 -13.85
C GLY A 22 12.34 -11.84 -13.10
N ILE A 23 13.38 -11.07 -13.44
CA ILE A 23 13.67 -9.80 -12.78
C ILE A 23 12.53 -8.78 -12.93
N PRO A 24 12.00 -8.49 -14.14
CA PRO A 24 10.87 -7.58 -14.27
C PRO A 24 9.61 -8.06 -13.54
N TYR A 25 9.33 -9.36 -13.56
CA TYR A 25 8.21 -9.93 -12.81
C TYR A 25 8.37 -9.74 -11.30
N LEU A 26 9.56 -10.01 -10.75
CA LEU A 26 9.84 -9.79 -9.32
C LEU A 26 9.69 -8.32 -8.94
N ILE A 27 10.20 -7.40 -9.77
CA ILE A 27 10.02 -5.96 -9.56
C ILE A 27 8.54 -5.59 -9.55
N PHE A 28 7.77 -6.09 -10.52
CA PHE A 28 6.33 -5.84 -10.60
C PHE A 28 5.58 -6.38 -9.38
N VAL A 29 5.85 -7.61 -8.95
CA VAL A 29 5.20 -8.20 -7.77
C VAL A 29 5.53 -7.43 -6.50
N VAL A 30 6.82 -7.16 -6.25
CA VAL A 30 7.25 -6.39 -5.07
C VAL A 30 6.64 -4.99 -5.09
N TRP A 31 6.59 -4.35 -6.25
CA TRP A 31 5.96 -3.04 -6.39
C TRP A 31 4.45 -3.10 -6.12
N LEU A 32 3.74 -4.09 -6.69
CA LEU A 32 2.29 -4.25 -6.51
C LEU A 32 1.94 -4.50 -5.03
N ASP A 33 2.71 -5.36 -4.36
CA ASP A 33 2.55 -5.62 -2.92
C ASP A 33 2.82 -4.35 -2.09
N PHE A 34 3.88 -3.61 -2.43
CA PHE A 34 4.24 -2.37 -1.75
C PHE A 34 3.14 -1.30 -1.86
N VAL A 35 2.61 -1.06 -3.07
CA VAL A 35 1.54 -0.07 -3.26
C VAL A 35 0.25 -0.49 -2.58
N THR A 36 -0.14 -1.77 -2.71
CA THR A 36 -1.34 -2.31 -2.05
C THR A 36 -1.22 -2.21 -0.54
N TYR A 37 -0.07 -2.57 0.02
CA TYR A 37 0.17 -2.43 1.45
C TYR A 37 0.00 -0.98 1.92
N LEU A 38 0.62 -0.02 1.24
CA LEU A 38 0.57 1.40 1.60
C LEU A 38 -0.79 2.06 1.42
N HIS A 39 -1.62 1.53 0.53
CA HIS A 39 -3.01 1.93 0.37
C HIS A 39 -3.89 1.54 1.57
N HIS A 40 -3.46 0.56 2.38
CA HIS A 40 -4.22 0.07 3.53
C HIS A 40 -3.50 0.27 4.88
N HIS A 41 -2.24 0.72 4.87
CA HIS A 41 -1.40 0.85 6.07
C HIS A 41 -0.53 2.11 6.06
N GLY A 42 0.15 2.38 7.17
CA GLY A 42 1.26 3.34 7.23
C GLY A 42 0.88 4.82 7.19
N TYR A 43 -0.40 5.18 7.36
CA TYR A 43 -0.78 6.60 7.49
C TYR A 43 -0.31 7.21 8.83
N LYS A 44 -0.18 8.53 8.92
CA LYS A 44 0.29 9.24 10.15
C LYS A 44 -0.62 8.97 11.35
N GLN A 45 -1.92 8.94 11.11
CA GLN A 45 -2.91 8.53 12.08
C GLN A 45 -3.29 7.07 11.84
N LYS A 46 -3.38 6.27 12.90
CA LYS A 46 -3.84 4.88 12.79
C LYS A 46 -5.25 4.85 12.23
N LEU A 47 -5.48 3.92 11.30
CA LEU A 47 -6.77 3.74 10.66
C LEU A 47 -7.59 2.73 11.49
N PRO A 48 -8.89 2.99 11.69
CA PRO A 48 -9.74 2.05 12.40
C PRO A 48 -9.96 0.79 11.57
N TRP A 49 -9.94 -0.35 12.24
CA TRP A 49 -10.40 -1.63 11.72
C TRP A 49 -11.77 -1.90 12.33
N TYR A 50 -12.79 -1.93 11.46
CA TYR A 50 -14.17 -2.19 11.85
C TYR A 50 -14.51 -3.68 11.76
N ARG A 51 -15.27 -4.20 12.72
CA ARG A 51 -15.76 -5.58 12.75
C ARG A 51 -17.25 -5.65 13.05
N GLY A 52 -17.86 -6.79 12.73
CA GLY A 52 -19.25 -7.07 13.05
C GLY A 52 -20.19 -5.99 12.53
N LYS A 53 -21.00 -5.41 13.42
CA LYS A 53 -21.99 -4.37 13.08
C LYS A 53 -21.38 -3.00 12.79
N GLU A 54 -20.13 -2.76 13.18
CA GLU A 54 -19.44 -1.51 12.89
C GLU A 54 -18.87 -1.47 11.46
N TRP A 55 -18.75 -2.63 10.80
CA TRP A 55 -18.23 -2.70 9.44
C TRP A 55 -19.35 -2.51 8.41
N ASP A 56 -19.10 -1.62 7.45
CA ASP A 56 -19.85 -1.51 6.21
C ASP A 56 -18.90 -1.09 5.06
N TYR A 57 -19.40 -1.14 3.83
CA TYR A 57 -18.59 -0.84 2.63
C TYR A 57 -18.03 0.59 2.64
N LEU A 58 -18.80 1.56 3.11
CA LEU A 58 -18.39 2.97 3.13
C LEU A 58 -17.27 3.17 4.16
N ARG A 59 -17.44 2.67 5.38
CA ARG A 59 -16.45 2.75 6.45
C ARG A 59 -15.18 1.99 6.08
N GLY A 60 -15.30 0.84 5.42
CA GLY A 60 -14.17 0.09 4.87
C GLY A 60 -13.44 0.83 3.75
N GLY A 61 -14.16 1.47 2.82
CA GLY A 61 -13.55 2.28 1.76
C GLY A 61 -12.81 3.50 2.34
N LEU A 62 -13.38 4.15 3.34
CA LEU A 62 -12.79 5.32 4.01
C LEU A 62 -11.59 5.00 4.91
N THR A 63 -11.26 3.72 5.15
CA THR A 63 -10.02 3.33 5.83
C THR A 63 -8.87 3.09 4.87
N THR A 64 -9.08 3.24 3.56
CA THR A 64 -7.98 3.29 2.60
C THR A 64 -7.29 4.66 2.60
N VAL A 65 -6.11 4.71 2.00
CA VAL A 65 -5.22 5.87 1.99
C VAL A 65 -4.77 6.14 0.57
N ASP A 66 -5.08 7.33 0.08
CA ASP A 66 -4.52 7.81 -1.18
C ASP A 66 -3.00 8.00 -1.05
N ARG A 67 -2.27 7.74 -2.14
CA ARG A 67 -0.81 7.87 -2.19
C ARG A 67 -0.39 8.61 -3.45
N ASP A 68 0.61 9.48 -3.32
CA ASP A 68 1.19 10.19 -4.47
C ASP A 68 2.49 9.51 -4.88
N TYR A 69 2.53 8.93 -6.09
CA TYR A 69 3.68 8.23 -6.64
C TYR A 69 4.59 9.11 -7.53
N GLY A 70 4.36 10.42 -7.59
CA GLY A 70 5.14 11.35 -8.41
C GLY A 70 4.92 11.09 -9.90
N TRP A 71 5.99 11.00 -10.69
CA TRP A 71 5.89 10.76 -12.14
C TRP A 71 5.24 9.42 -12.50
N VAL A 72 5.24 8.47 -11.57
CA VAL A 72 4.69 7.12 -11.77
C VAL A 72 3.17 7.09 -11.72
N ASN A 73 2.50 8.14 -11.19
CA ASN A 73 1.02 8.19 -11.10
C ASN A 73 0.35 7.88 -12.44
N ASN A 74 0.76 8.57 -13.51
CA ASN A 74 0.17 8.41 -14.84
C ASN A 74 0.48 7.03 -15.45
N ILE A 75 1.63 6.43 -15.13
CA ILE A 75 2.03 5.10 -15.63
C ILE A 75 1.14 4.02 -15.02
N HIS A 76 0.76 4.19 -13.75
CA HIS A 76 -0.17 3.29 -13.07
C HIS A 76 -1.60 3.79 -13.07
N HIS A 77 -2.00 4.58 -14.08
CA HIS A 77 -3.41 4.95 -14.24
C HIS A 77 -4.03 5.61 -12.99
N ASP A 78 -3.24 6.41 -12.27
CA ASP A 78 -3.67 7.13 -11.06
C ASP A 78 -4.24 6.24 -9.95
N ILE A 79 -3.71 5.01 -9.79
CA ILE A 79 -4.09 4.07 -8.70
C ILE A 79 -4.00 4.68 -7.30
N GLY A 80 -3.24 5.77 -7.13
CA GLY A 80 -3.13 6.52 -5.88
C GLY A 80 -4.43 7.17 -5.41
N THR A 81 -5.45 7.28 -6.26
CA THR A 81 -6.83 7.74 -5.95
C THR A 81 -7.69 6.62 -5.34
N HIS A 82 -7.07 5.85 -4.44
CA HIS A 82 -7.56 4.55 -3.99
C HIS A 82 -8.85 4.65 -3.19
N VAL A 83 -9.07 5.74 -2.43
CA VAL A 83 -10.31 5.95 -1.67
C VAL A 83 -11.52 6.00 -2.59
N ILE A 84 -11.47 6.81 -3.66
CA ILE A 84 -12.59 6.92 -4.61
C ILE A 84 -12.72 5.66 -5.44
N HIS A 85 -11.62 5.02 -5.81
CA HIS A 85 -11.67 3.72 -6.46
C HIS A 85 -12.43 2.70 -5.59
N HIS A 86 -12.20 2.67 -4.29
CA HIS A 86 -12.92 1.78 -3.37
C HIS A 86 -14.37 2.17 -3.13
N LEU A 87 -14.72 3.46 -3.15
CA LEU A 87 -16.11 3.89 -2.93
C LEU A 87 -16.96 3.75 -4.20
N PHE A 88 -16.34 3.97 -5.36
CA PHE A 88 -17.00 4.02 -6.67
C PHE A 88 -16.15 3.31 -7.73
N PRO A 89 -15.96 1.98 -7.64
CA PRO A 89 -15.09 1.23 -8.55
C PRO A 89 -15.54 1.27 -10.02
N GLN A 90 -16.77 1.72 -10.28
CA GLN A 90 -17.32 1.85 -11.63
C GLN A 90 -16.88 3.14 -12.34
N ILE A 91 -16.31 4.10 -11.61
CA ILE A 91 -15.67 5.27 -12.21
C ILE A 91 -14.38 4.78 -12.86
N PRO A 92 -14.19 4.97 -14.16
CA PRO A 92 -12.98 4.52 -14.83
C PRO A 92 -11.77 5.35 -14.36
N HIS A 93 -10.59 4.74 -14.40
CA HIS A 93 -9.37 5.30 -13.83
C HIS A 93 -9.04 6.73 -14.33
N TYR A 94 -9.34 7.03 -15.60
CA TYR A 94 -9.09 8.33 -16.22
C TYR A 94 -10.01 9.46 -15.73
N HIS A 95 -11.03 9.16 -14.92
CA HIS A 95 -11.86 10.15 -14.21
C HIS A 95 -11.66 10.13 -12.69
N LEU A 96 -10.83 9.24 -12.14
CA LEU A 96 -10.69 9.12 -10.68
C LEU A 96 -10.08 10.37 -10.04
N VAL A 97 -9.15 11.05 -10.72
CA VAL A 97 -8.56 12.30 -10.21
C VAL A 97 -9.61 13.40 -10.08
N GLU A 98 -10.44 13.57 -11.10
CA GLU A 98 -11.56 14.52 -11.11
C GLU A 98 -12.59 14.18 -10.03
N ALA A 99 -13.01 12.90 -9.97
CA ALA A 99 -13.95 12.41 -8.97
C ALA A 99 -13.41 12.60 -7.53
N THR A 100 -12.10 12.42 -7.33
CA THR A 100 -11.43 12.67 -6.05
C THR A 100 -11.52 14.15 -5.68
N GLN A 101 -11.22 15.08 -6.59
CA GLN A 101 -11.36 16.50 -6.29
C GLN A 101 -12.81 16.89 -5.96
N ALA A 102 -13.78 16.34 -6.69
CA ALA A 102 -15.20 16.59 -6.44
C ALA A 102 -15.70 16.03 -5.10
N ALA A 103 -15.18 14.86 -4.68
CA ALA A 103 -15.59 14.19 -3.46
C ALA A 103 -14.93 14.75 -2.19
N LYS A 104 -13.72 15.31 -2.27
CA LYS A 104 -12.99 15.92 -1.14
C LYS A 104 -13.85 16.81 -0.23
N PRO A 105 -14.60 17.82 -0.73
CA PRO A 105 -15.42 18.66 0.13
C PRO A 105 -16.57 17.91 0.83
N VAL A 106 -17.09 16.84 0.20
CA VAL A 106 -18.14 15.99 0.76
C VAL A 106 -17.59 15.07 1.85
N LEU A 107 -16.43 14.47 1.60
CA LEU A 107 -15.74 13.60 2.56
C LEU A 107 -15.21 14.38 3.76
N GLY A 108 -14.83 15.65 3.56
CA GLY A 108 -14.40 16.55 4.62
C GLY A 108 -13.30 15.94 5.49
N LYS A 109 -13.55 15.87 6.80
CA LYS A 109 -12.60 15.33 7.78
C LYS A 109 -12.25 13.83 7.60
N TYR A 110 -13.03 13.10 6.82
CA TYR A 110 -12.78 11.68 6.54
C TYR A 110 -11.79 11.48 5.39
N TYR A 111 -11.58 12.49 4.54
CA TYR A 111 -10.55 12.45 3.53
C TYR A 111 -9.18 12.82 4.11
N ARG A 112 -8.16 12.10 3.67
CA ARG A 112 -6.77 12.24 4.15
C ARG A 112 -5.91 12.61 2.96
N GLU A 113 -5.49 13.87 2.90
CA GLU A 113 -4.62 14.34 1.83
C GLU A 113 -3.28 13.57 1.83
N PRO A 114 -2.87 12.97 0.70
CA PRO A 114 -1.56 12.33 0.59
C PRO A 114 -0.45 13.37 0.67
N GLU A 115 0.68 12.98 1.26
CA GLU A 115 1.91 13.75 1.15
C GLU A 115 2.35 13.79 -0.32
N LYS A 116 2.67 14.99 -0.81
CA LYS A 116 3.04 15.17 -2.21
C LYS A 116 4.44 14.62 -2.49
N SER A 117 4.55 13.91 -3.60
CA SER A 117 5.84 13.42 -4.08
C SER A 117 6.56 14.50 -4.89
N GLY A 118 7.90 14.46 -4.86
CA GLY A 118 8.70 15.05 -5.94
C GLY A 118 8.62 14.17 -7.20
N PRO A 119 9.65 14.17 -8.05
CA PRO A 119 9.73 13.23 -9.18
C PRO A 119 9.58 11.76 -8.75
N PHE A 120 10.20 11.41 -7.62
CA PHE A 120 10.19 10.07 -7.04
C PHE A 120 9.51 10.04 -5.67
N PRO A 121 8.77 8.98 -5.32
CA PRO A 121 7.98 8.91 -4.09
C PRO A 121 8.78 8.41 -2.88
N LEU A 122 9.92 9.03 -2.60
CA LEU A 122 10.82 8.62 -1.52
C LEU A 122 10.17 8.68 -0.12
N HIS A 123 9.17 9.56 0.06
CA HIS A 123 8.43 9.67 1.31
C HIS A 123 7.67 8.37 1.67
N LEU A 124 7.31 7.54 0.68
CA LEU A 124 6.60 6.28 0.89
C LEU A 124 7.46 5.25 1.63
N ILE A 125 8.78 5.28 1.45
CA ILE A 125 9.72 4.40 2.16
C ILE A 125 9.62 4.64 3.67
N LYS A 126 9.54 5.91 4.09
CA LYS A 126 9.37 6.28 5.50
C LYS A 126 8.04 5.75 6.06
N TYR A 127 6.95 5.87 5.30
CA TYR A 127 5.65 5.36 5.73
C TYR A 127 5.66 3.84 5.86
N PHE A 128 6.25 3.15 4.90
CA PHE A 128 6.39 1.69 4.90
C PHE A 128 7.22 1.20 6.09
N GLN A 129 8.41 1.75 6.30
CA GLN A 129 9.29 1.39 7.42
C GLN A 129 8.62 1.61 8.77
N ARG A 130 7.97 2.77 8.95
CA ARG A 130 7.22 3.05 10.18
C ARG A 130 6.05 2.08 10.37
N SER A 131 5.32 1.79 9.30
CA SER A 131 4.19 0.86 9.33
C SER A 131 4.65 -0.53 9.75
N ILE A 132 5.63 -1.12 9.06
CA ILE A 132 6.13 -2.46 9.38
C ILE A 132 6.68 -2.58 10.80
N SER A 133 7.24 -1.49 11.35
CA SER A 133 7.80 -1.50 12.72
C SER A 133 6.78 -1.23 13.83
N GLN A 134 5.57 -0.76 13.51
CA GLN A 134 4.58 -0.34 14.51
C GLN A 134 3.21 -0.98 14.33
N ASP A 135 2.86 -1.45 13.14
CA ASP A 135 1.57 -2.01 12.77
C ASP A 135 1.66 -3.54 12.72
N HIS A 136 1.89 -4.16 13.88
CA HIS A 136 2.13 -5.61 13.97
C HIS A 136 0.83 -6.42 14.07
N PHE A 137 -0.13 -5.97 14.88
CA PHE A 137 -1.39 -6.69 15.09
C PHE A 137 -2.53 -5.75 15.50
N VAL A 138 -3.75 -6.27 15.52
CA VAL A 138 -4.94 -5.60 16.07
C VAL A 138 -5.51 -6.42 17.23
N SER A 139 -6.12 -5.77 18.22
CA SER A 139 -6.75 -6.45 19.36
C SER A 139 -7.79 -7.48 18.92
N GLU A 140 -7.87 -8.62 19.60
CA GLU A 140 -8.94 -9.62 19.43
C GLU A 140 -10.29 -9.13 19.99
N THR A 141 -10.25 -8.16 20.92
CA THR A 141 -11.45 -7.60 21.56
C THR A 141 -11.78 -6.21 21.03
N GLY A 142 -13.09 -5.93 20.89
CA GLY A 142 -13.64 -4.66 20.41
C GLY A 142 -14.11 -4.70 18.96
N ASP A 143 -15.11 -3.86 18.67
CA ASP A 143 -15.72 -3.75 17.33
C ASP A 143 -15.02 -2.72 16.43
N ILE A 144 -14.34 -1.74 17.04
CA ILE A 144 -13.48 -0.76 16.37
C ILE A 144 -12.10 -0.82 17.01
N VAL A 145 -11.13 -1.36 16.29
CA VAL A 145 -9.76 -1.57 16.81
C VAL A 145 -8.74 -0.87 15.93
N PHE A 146 -7.52 -0.71 16.43
CA PHE A 146 -6.43 -0.05 15.72
C PHE A 146 -5.19 -0.94 15.78
N TYR A 147 -4.30 -0.79 14.80
CA TYR A 147 -3.01 -1.47 14.82
C TYR A 147 -2.17 -1.07 16.03
N GLN A 148 -1.46 -2.06 16.56
CA GLN A 148 -0.65 -1.97 17.76
C GLN A 148 0.75 -2.54 17.50
N THR A 149 1.72 -1.98 18.22
CA THR A 149 3.09 -2.47 18.23
C THR A 149 3.21 -3.65 19.20
N ASP A 150 3.68 -4.80 18.70
CA ASP A 150 4.12 -5.92 19.55
C ASP A 150 5.22 -5.48 20.55
N PRO A 151 4.96 -5.53 21.86
CA PRO A 151 5.95 -5.19 22.89
C PRO A 151 7.19 -6.08 22.90
N LEU A 152 7.07 -7.35 22.47
CA LEU A 152 8.19 -8.28 22.43
C LEU A 152 9.20 -7.91 21.34
N LEU A 153 8.70 -7.52 20.17
CA LEU A 153 9.54 -7.01 19.08
C LEU A 153 10.24 -5.70 19.49
N LEU A 154 9.51 -4.79 20.13
CA LEU A 154 10.08 -3.52 20.63
C LEU A 154 11.20 -3.76 21.65
N LYS A 155 10.97 -4.68 22.61
CA LYS A 155 11.96 -5.02 23.64
C LYS A 155 13.23 -5.62 23.04
N ASN A 156 13.10 -6.49 22.04
CA ASN A 156 14.24 -7.10 21.35
C ASN A 156 15.07 -6.06 20.56
N SER A 157 14.41 -5.08 19.92
CA SER A 157 15.11 -3.98 19.25
C SER A 157 15.88 -3.11 20.24
N CYS A 158 15.29 -2.75 21.39
CA CYS A 158 15.98 -1.98 22.43
C CYS A 158 17.16 -2.74 23.04
N LEU A 159 17.02 -4.04 23.30
CA LEU A 159 18.11 -4.86 23.84
C LEU A 159 19.28 -5.02 22.86
N ASN A 160 19.03 -5.12 21.56
CA ASN A 160 20.08 -5.23 20.54
C ASN A 160 20.82 -3.91 20.33
N ASN A 161 20.14 -2.77 20.40
CA ASN A 161 20.78 -1.44 20.33
C ASN A 161 21.68 -1.17 21.56
N ASN A 162 21.35 -1.75 22.72
CA ASN A 162 22.18 -1.61 23.93
C ASN A 162 23.39 -2.57 23.99
N LYS A 163 23.52 -3.50 23.05
CA LYS A 163 24.66 -4.44 22.94
C LYS A 163 25.66 -4.07 21.86
N THR A 164 25.39 -3.03 21.08
CA THR A 164 26.22 -2.56 19.96
C THR A 164 27.01 -1.29 20.29
N HIS A 165 27.06 -0.94 21.58
CA HIS A 165 27.95 0.04 22.19
C HIS A 165 28.81 -0.63 23.26
#